data_AF-L1JYH6-F1
#
_entry.id   AF-L1JYH6-F1
#
_cell.length_a   1.000
_cell.length_b   1.000
_cell.length_c   1.000
_cell.angle_alpha   90.00
_cell.angle_beta   90.00
_cell.angle_gamma   90.00
#
_symmetry.space_group_name_H-M   'P 1'
#
loop_
_entity.id
_entity.type
_entity.pdbx_description
1 polymer ?
#
loop_
_entity_poly.entity_id
_entity_poly.type
_entity_poly.pdbx_seq_one_letter_code
_entity_poly.pdbx_strand_id
1 'polypeptide(L)'
;FSVEHQDHCETPGEAYDDIVPVLLAIASNIGKRADELMIYDPYYCNGLVAQNLRDRGFQHVYNKNEDFYEAVKQGTTPPFDVLVTNPPYSNDHIERLFSFCSSCEKPWMVLVPNYVYTKDYYEKMLKSGVRPFYVIPPNRYEYISPAGARGSREKKTSPFVSFWFI
;
A
#
# COMPACT_ATOMS: atom_id res chain seq x y z
N PHE A 1 -0.06 -13.95 9.55
CA PHE A 1 1.40 -14.11 9.27
C PHE A 1 2.19 -13.38 10.35
N SER A 2 3.45 -13.76 10.57
CA SER A 2 4.32 -13.06 11.52
C SER A 2 4.78 -11.74 10.90
N VAL A 3 4.55 -10.62 11.59
CA VAL A 3 5.07 -9.30 11.22
C VAL A 3 6.00 -8.86 12.33
N GLU A 4 7.14 -8.29 11.98
CA GLU A 4 8.04 -7.73 12.98
C GLU A 4 7.38 -6.53 13.64
N HIS A 5 7.45 -6.44 14.97
CA HIS A 5 6.77 -5.40 15.72
C HIS A 5 7.15 -3.96 15.28
N GLN A 6 8.35 -3.80 14.72
CA GLN A 6 8.85 -2.51 14.23
C GLN A 6 8.22 -2.05 12.91
N ASP A 7 7.62 -2.97 12.14
CA ASP A 7 6.92 -2.72 10.88
C ASP A 7 5.48 -2.28 11.08
N HIS A 8 4.94 -2.37 12.31
CA HIS A 8 3.65 -1.77 12.64
C HIS A 8 3.78 -0.25 12.65
N CYS A 9 3.51 0.37 11.52
CA CYS A 9 3.57 1.80 11.32
C CYS A 9 2.44 2.23 10.38
N GLU A 10 1.70 3.26 10.77
CA GLU A 10 0.66 3.85 9.93
C GLU A 10 1.29 4.82 8.93
N THR A 11 0.76 4.76 7.71
CA THR A 11 1.06 5.71 6.64
C THR A 11 0.50 7.09 7.00
N PRO A 12 1.29 8.18 6.87
CA PRO A 12 0.79 9.51 7.18
C PRO A 12 -0.26 9.95 6.15
N GLY A 13 -1.19 10.82 6.59
CA GLY A 13 -2.27 11.32 5.74
C GLY A 13 -1.79 11.94 4.42
N GLU A 14 -0.71 12.73 4.47
CA GLU A 14 -0.10 13.38 3.29
C GLU A 14 0.29 12.39 2.18
N ALA A 15 0.69 11.16 2.54
CA ALA A 15 0.99 10.15 1.54
C ALA A 15 -0.25 9.72 0.75
N TYR A 16 -1.43 9.73 1.37
CA TYR A 16 -2.68 9.47 0.66
C TYR A 16 -3.11 10.65 -0.21
N ASP A 17 -2.83 11.90 0.21
CA ASP A 17 -3.10 13.10 -0.62
C ASP A 17 -2.38 13.03 -1.97
N ASP A 18 -1.13 12.57 -1.97
CA ASP A 18 -0.30 12.44 -3.18
C ASP A 18 -0.87 11.47 -4.22
N ILE A 19 -1.67 10.49 -3.81
CA ILE A 19 -2.26 9.48 -4.72
C ILE A 19 -3.74 9.73 -5.05
N VAL A 20 -4.42 10.69 -4.38
CA VAL A 20 -5.82 11.03 -4.69
C VAL A 20 -6.04 11.31 -6.18
N PRO A 21 -5.20 12.12 -6.88
CA PRO A 21 -5.42 12.39 -8.29
C PRO A 21 -5.40 11.12 -9.16
N VAL A 22 -4.54 10.16 -8.82
CA VAL A 22 -4.44 8.89 -9.54
C VAL A 22 -5.66 8.00 -9.26
N LEU A 23 -6.11 7.93 -8.01
CA LEU A 23 -7.31 7.18 -7.64
C LEU A 23 -8.57 7.72 -8.33
N LEU A 24 -8.70 9.05 -8.42
CA LEU A 24 -9.80 9.69 -9.15
C LEU A 24 -9.72 9.38 -10.65
N ALA A 25 -8.52 9.40 -11.24
CA ALA A 25 -8.33 9.04 -12.64
C ALA A 25 -8.71 7.58 -12.91
N ILE A 26 -8.32 6.65 -12.03
CA ILE A 26 -8.70 5.23 -12.13
C ILE A 26 -10.23 5.10 -12.05
N ALA A 27 -10.87 5.69 -11.04
CA ALA A 27 -12.32 5.63 -10.88
C ALA A 27 -13.04 6.15 -12.13
N SER A 28 -12.63 7.32 -12.63
CA SER A 28 -13.19 7.90 -13.86
C SER A 28 -13.00 6.99 -15.08
N ASN A 29 -11.84 6.36 -15.22
CA ASN A 29 -11.53 5.50 -16.37
C ASN A 29 -12.38 4.22 -16.39
N ILE A 30 -12.81 3.73 -15.22
CA ILE A 30 -13.70 2.58 -15.09
C ILE A 30 -15.18 2.97 -14.92
N GLY A 31 -15.51 4.26 -15.10
CA GLY A 31 -16.89 4.77 -15.03
C GLY A 31 -17.50 4.78 -13.62
N LYS A 32 -16.67 4.84 -12.58
CA LYS A 32 -17.08 4.90 -11.17
C LYS A 32 -16.86 6.28 -10.58
N ARG A 33 -17.69 6.64 -9.58
CA ARG A 33 -17.39 7.75 -8.67
C ARG A 33 -16.34 7.34 -7.64
N ALA A 34 -15.73 8.32 -6.98
CA ALA A 34 -14.75 8.07 -5.92
C ALA A 34 -15.33 7.24 -4.76
N ASP A 35 -16.58 7.50 -4.38
CA ASP A 35 -17.28 6.79 -3.32
C ASP A 35 -17.70 5.37 -3.71
N GLU A 36 -17.58 4.99 -5.00
CA GLU A 36 -17.88 3.65 -5.53
C GLU A 36 -16.62 2.81 -5.79
N LEU A 37 -15.44 3.44 -5.79
CA LEU A 37 -14.17 2.78 -6.06
C LEU A 37 -13.83 1.81 -4.92
N MET A 38 -13.66 0.53 -5.25
CA MET A 38 -13.30 -0.52 -4.30
C MET A 38 -11.78 -0.57 -4.14
N ILE A 39 -11.29 -0.09 -2.99
CA ILE A 39 -9.88 -0.07 -2.65
C ILE A 39 -9.56 -1.23 -1.71
N TYR A 40 -8.50 -1.97 -2.02
CA TYR A 40 -8.00 -3.05 -1.17
C TYR A 40 -6.64 -2.72 -0.57
N ASP A 41 -6.54 -2.78 0.75
CA ASP A 41 -5.27 -2.80 1.49
C ASP A 41 -5.12 -4.14 2.23
N PRO A 42 -4.27 -5.06 1.73
CA PRO A 42 -4.08 -6.39 2.32
C PRO A 42 -3.30 -6.39 3.64
N TYR A 43 -2.61 -5.30 3.99
CA TYR A 43 -1.78 -5.24 5.18
C TYR A 43 -2.48 -4.44 6.28
N TYR A 44 -2.82 -5.11 7.37
CA TYR A 44 -3.53 -4.50 8.48
C TYR A 44 -2.58 -4.07 9.59
N CYS A 45 -2.62 -2.78 9.93
CA CYS A 45 -2.01 -2.26 11.15
C CYS A 45 -3.10 -1.93 12.19
N ASN A 46 -3.64 -0.71 12.21
CA ASN A 46 -4.76 -0.32 13.08
C ASN A 46 -6.03 0.11 12.32
N GLY A 47 -6.00 0.10 10.99
CA GLY A 47 -7.12 0.48 10.14
C GLY A 47 -7.17 1.95 9.72
N LEU A 48 -6.17 2.77 10.06
CA LEU A 48 -6.15 4.20 9.74
C LEU A 48 -6.16 4.48 8.24
N VAL A 49 -5.64 3.57 7.40
CA VAL A 49 -5.76 3.65 5.94
C VAL A 49 -7.21 3.84 5.49
N ALA A 50 -8.13 3.08 6.08
CA ALA A 50 -9.53 3.14 5.70
C ALA A 50 -10.17 4.47 6.12
N GLN A 51 -9.78 5.01 7.27
CA GLN A 51 -10.21 6.34 7.69
C GLN A 51 -9.66 7.43 6.77
N ASN A 52 -8.33 7.43 6.52
CA ASN A 52 -7.68 8.42 5.66
C ASN A 52 -8.29 8.49 4.26
N LEU A 53 -8.57 7.34 3.65
CA LEU A 53 -9.15 7.29 2.31
C LEU A 53 -10.64 7.69 2.32
N ARG A 54 -11.41 7.35 3.37
CA ARG A 54 -12.80 7.82 3.53
C ARG A 54 -12.89 9.32 3.69
N ASP A 55 -12.00 9.93 4.47
CA ASP A 55 -11.92 11.39 4.65
C ASP A 55 -11.64 12.12 3.32
N ARG A 56 -11.08 11.40 2.34
CA ARG A 56 -10.82 11.86 0.96
C ARG A 56 -11.90 11.47 -0.06
N GLY A 57 -13.01 10.89 0.41
CA GLY A 57 -14.19 10.57 -0.41
C GLY A 57 -14.28 9.11 -0.89
N PHE A 58 -13.31 8.24 -0.58
CA PHE A 58 -13.33 6.84 -0.98
C PHE A 58 -14.00 5.97 0.09
N GLN A 59 -15.27 5.60 -0.11
CA GLN A 59 -16.07 4.94 0.93
C GLN A 59 -15.84 3.43 1.03
N HIS A 60 -15.45 2.78 -0.07
CA HIS A 60 -15.28 1.32 -0.12
C HIS A 60 -13.81 0.91 0.03
N VAL A 61 -13.31 0.97 1.26
CA VAL A 61 -11.94 0.52 1.61
C VAL A 61 -11.99 -0.78 2.40
N TYR A 62 -11.44 -1.84 1.82
CA TYR A 62 -11.24 -3.12 2.48
C TYR A 62 -9.86 -3.16 3.14
N ASN A 63 -9.82 -3.05 4.47
CA ASN A 63 -8.64 -3.29 5.29
C ASN A 63 -9.07 -4.06 6.54
N LYS A 64 -8.74 -5.36 6.59
CA LYS A 64 -9.16 -6.29 7.63
C LYS A 64 -7.95 -7.02 8.17
N ASN A 65 -7.99 -7.36 9.45
CA ASN A 65 -6.94 -8.15 10.10
C ASN A 65 -7.02 -9.62 9.67
N GLU A 66 -6.60 -9.87 8.44
CA GLU A 66 -6.63 -11.17 7.77
C GLU A 66 -5.23 -11.53 7.30
N ASP A 67 -4.97 -12.83 7.16
CA ASP A 67 -3.73 -13.28 6.57
C ASP A 67 -3.79 -13.13 5.05
N PHE A 68 -3.20 -12.07 4.52
CA PHE A 68 -3.12 -11.80 3.08
C PHE A 68 -2.61 -13.00 2.28
N TYR A 69 -1.59 -13.70 2.78
CA TYR A 69 -0.97 -14.78 2.04
C TYR A 69 -1.85 -16.02 1.97
N GLU A 70 -2.54 -16.31 3.08
CA GLU A 70 -3.51 -17.39 3.08
C GLU A 70 -4.71 -17.03 2.19
N ALA A 71 -5.16 -15.76 2.19
CA ALA A 71 -6.23 -15.30 1.31
C ALA A 71 -5.87 -15.43 -0.18
N VAL A 72 -4.64 -15.08 -0.57
CA VAL A 72 -4.13 -15.29 -1.93
C VAL A 72 -4.10 -16.77 -2.28
N LYS A 73 -3.57 -17.62 -1.39
CA LYS A 73 -3.46 -19.06 -1.61
C LYS A 73 -4.83 -19.74 -1.77
N GLN A 74 -5.82 -19.29 -1.00
CA GLN A 74 -7.18 -19.82 -1.04
C GLN A 74 -8.05 -19.18 -2.12
N GLY A 75 -7.59 -18.12 -2.78
CA GLY A 75 -8.39 -17.35 -3.74
C GLY A 75 -9.56 -16.60 -3.08
N THR A 76 -9.41 -16.22 -1.81
CA THR A 76 -10.44 -15.58 -0.99
C THR A 76 -10.20 -14.09 -0.78
N THR A 77 -9.27 -13.48 -1.51
CA THR A 77 -9.10 -12.02 -1.53
C THR A 77 -10.41 -11.34 -1.91
N PRO A 78 -10.78 -10.21 -1.29
CA PRO A 78 -12.01 -9.49 -1.61
C PRO A 78 -12.02 -9.04 -3.08
N PRO A 79 -13.19 -8.77 -3.68
CA PRO A 79 -13.24 -8.05 -4.94
C PRO A 79 -12.74 -6.60 -4.76
N PHE A 80 -11.94 -6.11 -5.70
CA PHE A 80 -11.45 -4.73 -5.70
C PHE A 80 -11.20 -4.19 -7.11
N ASP A 81 -11.15 -2.87 -7.23
CA ASP A 81 -10.79 -2.15 -8.45
C ASP A 81 -9.31 -1.77 -8.46
N VAL A 82 -8.77 -1.37 -7.31
CA VAL A 82 -7.39 -0.94 -7.13
C VAL A 82 -6.84 -1.42 -5.79
N LEU A 83 -5.57 -1.82 -5.76
CA LEU A 83 -4.85 -2.12 -4.53
C LEU A 83 -4.06 -0.87 -4.08
N VAL A 84 -4.20 -0.47 -2.82
CA VAL A 84 -3.45 0.65 -2.21
C VAL A 84 -2.89 0.16 -0.90
N THR A 85 -1.57 0.16 -0.73
CA THR A 85 -0.98 -0.38 0.49
C THR A 85 0.41 0.19 0.81
N ASN A 86 0.79 0.05 2.07
CA ASN A 86 2.13 0.22 2.61
C ASN A 86 2.52 -1.09 3.32
N PRO A 87 3.19 -2.02 2.64
CA PRO A 87 3.49 -3.33 3.22
C PRO A 87 4.53 -3.22 4.34
N PRO A 88 4.64 -4.23 5.21
CA PRO A 88 5.82 -4.42 6.05
C PRO A 88 7.09 -4.45 5.18
N TYR A 89 8.17 -3.82 5.65
CA TYR A 89 9.41 -3.70 4.88
C TYR A 89 10.40 -4.82 5.17
N SER A 90 10.22 -5.57 6.26
CA SER A 90 11.04 -6.73 6.58
C SER A 90 10.72 -7.95 5.70
N ASN A 91 11.60 -8.95 5.75
CA ASN A 91 11.44 -10.25 5.09
C ASN A 91 11.17 -10.16 3.57
N ASP A 92 10.37 -11.11 3.06
CA ASP A 92 10.00 -11.24 1.65
C ASP A 92 8.65 -10.58 1.33
N HIS A 93 8.11 -9.75 2.24
CA HIS A 93 6.76 -9.21 2.12
C HIS A 93 6.56 -8.39 0.83
N ILE A 94 7.52 -7.52 0.52
CA ILE A 94 7.52 -6.68 -0.68
C ILE A 94 7.57 -7.53 -1.96
N GLU A 95 8.47 -8.53 -2.02
CA GLU A 95 8.60 -9.41 -3.19
C GLU A 95 7.32 -10.21 -3.45
N ARG A 96 6.69 -10.72 -2.39
CA ARG A 96 5.43 -11.47 -2.49
C ARG A 96 4.27 -10.58 -2.90
N LEU A 97 4.21 -9.35 -2.38
CA LEU A 97 3.21 -8.36 -2.79
C LEU A 97 3.33 -8.05 -4.29
N PHE A 98 4.53 -7.76 -4.78
CA PHE A 98 4.74 -7.47 -6.19
C PHE A 98 4.44 -8.66 -7.10
N SER A 99 4.69 -9.88 -6.62
CA SER A 99 4.26 -11.11 -7.31
C SER A 99 2.73 -11.17 -7.45
N PHE A 100 1.98 -10.78 -6.41
CA PHE A 100 0.51 -10.67 -6.46
C PHE A 100 0.04 -9.53 -7.37
N CYS A 101 0.64 -8.34 -7.28
CA CYS A 101 0.30 -7.20 -8.14
C CYS A 101 0.48 -7.52 -9.63
N SER A 102 1.50 -8.32 -9.96
CA SER A 102 1.76 -8.75 -11.34
C SER A 102 0.73 -9.76 -11.86
N SER A 103 0.11 -10.55 -10.98
CA SER A 103 -0.81 -11.62 -11.38
C SER A 103 -2.29 -11.23 -11.33
N CYS A 104 -2.66 -10.20 -10.57
CA CYS A 104 -4.06 -9.82 -10.39
C CYS A 104 -4.62 -8.96 -11.54
N GLU A 105 -3.77 -8.43 -12.43
CA GLU A 105 -4.14 -7.58 -13.57
C GLU A 105 -5.00 -6.35 -13.18
N LYS A 106 -4.88 -5.88 -11.93
CA LYS A 106 -5.52 -4.67 -11.43
C LYS A 106 -4.49 -3.56 -11.20
N PRO A 107 -4.86 -2.28 -11.32
CA PRO A 107 -4.04 -1.18 -10.86
C PRO A 107 -3.63 -1.35 -9.39
N TRP A 108 -2.43 -0.92 -9.06
CA TRP A 108 -1.90 -0.98 -7.71
C TRP A 108 -1.13 0.29 -7.40
N MET A 109 -1.07 0.64 -6.11
CA MET A 109 -0.29 1.74 -5.57
C MET A 109 0.39 1.22 -4.31
N VAL A 110 1.71 1.08 -4.39
CA VAL A 110 2.49 0.44 -3.34
C VAL A 110 3.51 1.44 -2.80
N LEU A 111 3.36 1.81 -1.54
CA LEU A 111 4.28 2.70 -0.84
C LEU A 111 5.44 1.89 -0.25
N VAL A 112 6.61 1.98 -0.86
CA VAL A 112 7.78 1.19 -0.46
C VAL A 112 9.07 2.01 -0.51
N PRO A 113 10.17 1.54 0.11
CA PRO A 113 11.46 2.19 0.04
C PRO A 113 11.97 2.34 -1.39
N ASN A 114 12.73 3.41 -1.64
CA ASN A 114 13.31 3.69 -2.94
C ASN A 114 14.22 2.56 -3.45
N TYR A 115 14.95 1.85 -2.59
CA TYR A 115 15.83 0.76 -3.03
C TYR A 115 15.08 -0.39 -3.74
N VAL A 116 13.75 -0.47 -3.64
CA VAL A 116 12.96 -1.54 -4.26
C VAL A 116 13.14 -1.56 -5.77
N TYR A 117 13.28 -0.39 -6.43
CA TYR A 117 13.46 -0.37 -7.88
C TYR A 117 14.77 -1.01 -8.34
N THR A 118 15.72 -1.26 -7.44
CA THR A 118 17.01 -1.91 -7.75
C THR A 118 17.00 -3.42 -7.49
N LYS A 119 15.86 -4.01 -7.10
CA LYS A 119 15.78 -5.43 -6.73
C LYS A 119 15.48 -6.33 -7.93
N ASP A 120 16.08 -7.51 -7.96
CA ASP A 120 15.92 -8.49 -9.03
C ASP A 120 14.45 -8.89 -9.26
N TYR A 121 13.65 -9.02 -8.19
CA TYR A 121 12.22 -9.35 -8.33
C TYR A 121 11.44 -8.24 -9.03
N TYR A 122 11.82 -6.98 -8.82
CA TYR A 122 11.20 -5.84 -9.47
C TYR A 122 11.63 -5.77 -10.94
N GLU A 123 12.90 -6.01 -11.24
CA GLU A 123 13.38 -6.13 -12.62
C GLU A 123 12.64 -7.24 -13.39
N LYS A 124 12.40 -8.39 -12.76
CA LYS A 124 11.61 -9.49 -13.35
C LYS A 124 10.18 -9.06 -13.68
N MET A 125 9.53 -8.30 -12.80
CA MET A 125 8.22 -7.71 -13.08
C MET A 125 8.25 -6.76 -14.29
N LEU A 126 9.24 -5.87 -14.38
CA LEU A 126 9.33 -4.96 -15.52
C LEU A 126 9.48 -5.71 -16.85
N LYS A 127 10.22 -6.83 -16.83
CA LYS A 127 10.38 -7.74 -17.98
C LYS A 127 9.11 -8.48 -18.35
N SER A 128 8.14 -8.65 -17.43
CA SER A 128 6.84 -9.27 -17.75
C SER A 128 5.86 -8.30 -18.43
N GLY A 129 6.25 -7.05 -18.67
CA GLY A 129 5.45 -6.07 -19.40
C GLY A 129 4.79 -5.01 -18.54
N VAL A 130 4.91 -5.09 -17.21
CA VAL A 130 4.45 -4.04 -16.29
C VAL A 130 5.24 -2.75 -16.52
N ARG A 131 4.56 -1.60 -16.48
CA ARG A 131 5.13 -0.27 -16.76
C ARG A 131 4.74 0.72 -15.67
N PRO A 132 5.35 0.61 -14.47
CA PRO A 132 5.01 1.49 -13.38
C PRO A 132 5.63 2.88 -13.56
N PHE A 133 5.01 3.88 -12.94
CA PHE A 133 5.55 5.20 -12.69
C PHE A 133 5.63 5.46 -11.18
N TYR A 134 6.20 6.61 -10.80
CA TYR A 134 6.48 6.92 -9.40
C TYR A 134 5.85 8.26 -9.01
N VAL A 135 5.27 8.31 -7.81
CA VAL A 135 4.86 9.58 -7.17
C VAL A 135 5.78 9.81 -5.98
N ILE A 136 6.71 10.76 -6.15
CA ILE A 136 7.74 11.09 -5.18
C ILE A 136 7.28 12.32 -4.38
N PRO A 137 7.16 12.23 -3.04
CA PRO A 137 6.74 13.38 -2.25
C PRO A 137 7.82 14.45 -2.20
N PRO A 138 7.45 15.74 -2.03
CA PRO A 138 8.41 16.82 -1.89
C PRO A 138 9.23 16.72 -0.58
N ASN A 139 8.66 16.07 0.43
CA ASN A 139 9.27 15.81 1.73
C ASN A 139 9.18 14.33 2.06
N ARG A 140 10.08 13.85 2.92
CA ARG A 140 10.07 12.46 3.35
C ARG A 140 8.86 12.17 4.23
N TYR A 141 8.11 11.11 3.93
CA TYR A 141 7.02 10.66 4.79
C TYR A 141 7.53 10.24 6.18
N GLU A 142 6.85 10.70 7.21
CA GLU A 142 7.04 10.28 8.59
C GLU A 142 5.91 9.34 9.02
N TYR A 143 6.23 8.06 9.20
CA TYR A 143 5.28 7.04 9.61
C TYR A 143 4.97 7.11 11.10
N ILE A 144 3.74 6.78 11.48
CA ILE A 144 3.28 6.88 12.86
C ILE A 144 3.29 5.50 13.50
N SER A 145 4.10 5.30 14.54
CA SER A 145 4.11 4.04 15.28
C SER A 145 2.90 3.96 16.23
N PRO A 146 2.24 2.80 16.37
CA PRO A 146 1.17 2.59 17.35
C PRO A 146 1.63 2.90 18.78
N ALA A 147 0.70 3.30 19.64
CA ALA A 147 0.99 3.56 21.04
C ALA A 147 1.58 2.31 21.71
N GLY A 148 2.75 2.46 22.35
CA GLY A 148 3.47 1.35 22.99
C GLY A 148 4.35 0.52 22.05
N ALA A 149 4.31 0.76 20.73
CA ALA A 149 5.14 0.02 19.78
C ALA A 149 6.63 0.41 19.86
N ARG A 150 6.91 1.65 20.26
CA ARG A 150 8.26 2.22 20.44
C ARG A 150 8.30 3.09 21.69
N GLY A 151 9.50 3.40 22.18
CA GLY A 151 9.70 4.26 23.36
C GLY A 151 9.06 5.64 23.18
N SER A 152 8.76 6.34 24.28
CA SER A 152 8.00 7.61 24.30
C SER A 152 8.56 8.74 23.42
N ARG A 153 9.80 8.62 22.92
CA ARG A 153 10.49 9.54 22.00
C ARG A 153 10.41 9.17 20.51
N GLU A 154 9.89 7.99 20.16
CA GLU A 154 9.88 7.46 18.79
C GLU A 154 8.44 7.25 18.27
N LYS A 155 7.59 8.28 18.38
CA LYS A 155 6.21 8.23 17.85
C LYS A 155 6.17 8.27 16.33
N LYS A 156 7.23 8.78 15.71
CA LYS A 156 7.38 8.87 14.27
C LYS A 156 8.67 8.20 13.84
N THR A 157 8.64 7.52 12.71
CA THR A 157 9.80 6.90 12.10
C THR A 157 9.82 7.19 10.62
N SER A 158 11.01 7.34 10.08
CA SER A 158 11.22 7.25 8.65
C SER A 158 12.48 6.43 8.46
N PRO A 159 12.36 5.10 8.30
CA PRO A 159 13.54 4.23 8.21
C PRO A 159 14.20 4.36 6.84
N PHE A 160 13.41 4.56 5.79
CA PHE A 160 13.89 4.72 4.41
C PHE A 160 13.25 5.93 3.71
N VAL A 161 13.84 6.37 2.60
CA VAL A 161 13.15 7.28 1.68
C VAL A 161 12.18 6.41 0.89
N SER A 162 10.89 6.66 1.03
CA SER A 162 9.81 5.87 0.40
C SER A 162 8.98 6.76 -0.50
N PHE A 163 8.42 6.16 -1.56
CA PHE A 163 7.51 6.82 -2.49
C PHE A 163 6.56 5.78 -3.09
N TRP A 164 5.50 6.25 -3.75
CA TRP A 164 4.53 5.36 -4.36
C TRP A 164 5.05 4.83 -5.69
N PHE A 165 4.96 3.51 -5.85
CA PHE A 165 5.08 2.80 -7.12
C PHE A 165 3.66 2.55 -7.63
N ILE A 166 3.37 2.89 -8.89
CA ILE A 166 2.02 2.83 -9.50
C ILE A 166 2.09 2.21 -10.89
#